data_AF-A0A4Q3VPD3-F1
#
_entry.id   AF-A0A4Q3VPD3-F1
#
_cell.length_a   1.000
_cell.length_b   1.000
_cell.length_c   1.000
_cell.angle_alpha   90.00
_cell.angle_beta   90.00
_cell.angle_gamma   90.00
#
_symmetry.space_group_name_H-M   'P 1'
#
loop_
_entity.id
_entity.type
_entity.pdbx_description
1 polymer ?
#
loop_
_entity_poly.entity_id
_entity_poly.type
_entity_poly.pdbx_seq_one_letter_code
_entity_poly.pdbx_strand_id
1 'polypeptide(L)'
;MFNLILFGPPGSGKGTQSERIVERFGLIHLSTGNLLRQEIHDKTPLGLEAKNFMDKGQLVPDEVVIGMIDSCLEKHPQSKGFLFDGFPRTSAQAEALDKLLELKGTEIGIMLAM
;
A
#
# COMPACT_ATOMS: atom_id res chain seq x y z
N MET A 1 -1.38 -14.67 -6.71
CA MET A 1 -0.84 -13.50 -6.00
C MET A 1 -1.02 -13.73 -4.51
N PHE A 2 0.00 -13.53 -3.67
CA PHE A 2 -0.09 -13.66 -2.20
C PHE A 2 0.11 -12.30 -1.53
N ASN A 3 -0.92 -11.80 -0.87
CA ASN A 3 -0.91 -10.46 -0.28
C ASN A 3 -0.76 -10.54 1.23
N LEU A 4 0.21 -9.82 1.78
CA LEU A 4 0.55 -9.80 3.19
C LEU A 4 0.43 -8.38 3.74
N ILE A 5 -0.24 -8.23 4.88
CA ILE A 5 -0.21 -6.97 5.65
C ILE A 5 0.79 -7.14 6.79
N LEU A 6 1.67 -6.16 6.96
CA LEU A 6 2.56 -6.09 8.11
C LEU A 6 2.22 -4.86 8.97
N PHE A 7 1.85 -5.10 10.21
CA PHE A 7 1.42 -4.08 11.16
C PHE A 7 2.30 -4.10 12.41
N GLY A 8 2.56 -2.93 12.98
CA GLY A 8 3.34 -2.80 14.20
C GLY A 8 3.66 -1.34 14.53
N PRO A 9 3.87 -0.99 15.82
CA PRO A 9 4.19 0.37 16.22
C PRO A 9 5.57 0.82 15.71
N PRO A 10 5.86 2.13 15.70
CA PRO A 10 7.21 2.62 15.45
C PRO A 10 8.23 1.95 16.38
N GLY A 11 9.37 1.52 15.84
CA GLY A 11 10.42 0.84 16.61
C GLY A 11 10.26 -0.67 16.80
N SER A 12 9.14 -1.29 16.36
CA SER A 12 8.91 -2.75 16.43
C SER A 12 9.86 -3.60 15.57
N GLY A 13 10.67 -2.98 14.70
CA GLY A 13 11.49 -3.69 13.71
C GLY A 13 10.74 -4.09 12.43
N LYS A 14 9.49 -3.64 12.28
CA LYS A 14 8.65 -3.88 11.09
C LYS A 14 9.39 -3.65 9.77
N GLY A 15 10.06 -2.51 9.60
CA GLY A 15 10.78 -2.18 8.36
C GLY A 15 11.85 -3.21 8.00
N THR A 16 12.65 -3.63 8.99
CA THR A 16 13.67 -4.67 8.82
C THR A 16 13.06 -6.01 8.39
N GLN A 17 11.89 -6.37 8.92
CA GLN A 17 11.20 -7.59 8.52
C GLN A 17 10.54 -7.46 7.15
N SER A 18 9.94 -6.31 6.82
CA SER A 18 9.38 -6.02 5.50
C SER A 18 10.40 -6.29 4.39
N GLU A 19 11.61 -5.73 4.53
CA GLU A 19 12.70 -5.89 3.55
C GLU A 19 13.08 -7.35 3.36
N ARG A 20 13.26 -8.10 4.46
CA ARG A 20 13.62 -9.52 4.42
C ARG A 20 12.52 -10.38 3.78
N ILE A 21 11.26 -10.11 4.09
CA ILE A 21 10.11 -10.85 3.54
C ILE A 21 10.00 -10.58 2.03
N VAL A 22 10.11 -9.32 1.62
CA VAL A 22 10.09 -8.89 0.22
C VAL A 22 11.19 -9.58 -0.58
N GLU A 23 12.43 -9.55 -0.10
CA GLU A 23 13.56 -10.21 -0.76
C GLU A 23 13.39 -11.74 -0.82
N ARG A 24 13.02 -12.37 0.31
CA ARG A 24 12.89 -13.83 0.43
C ARG A 24 11.81 -14.42 -0.48
N PHE A 25 10.67 -13.75 -0.58
CA PHE A 25 9.49 -14.27 -1.29
C PHE A 25 9.25 -13.61 -2.64
N GLY A 26 10.01 -12.57 -2.99
CA GLY A 26 9.84 -11.81 -4.22
C GLY A 26 8.50 -11.07 -4.26
N LEU A 27 8.08 -10.51 -3.12
CA LEU A 27 6.89 -9.66 -3.04
C LEU A 27 7.24 -8.23 -3.42
N ILE A 28 6.26 -7.46 -3.87
CA ILE A 28 6.43 -6.01 -4.05
C ILE A 28 6.14 -5.31 -2.74
N HIS A 29 7.09 -4.49 -2.27
CA HIS A 29 6.89 -3.68 -1.07
C HIS A 29 6.00 -2.49 -1.37
N LEU A 30 4.79 -2.49 -0.81
CA LEU A 30 3.86 -1.37 -0.90
C LEU A 30 3.83 -0.63 0.44
N SER A 31 4.65 0.41 0.54
CA SER A 31 4.56 1.39 1.63
C SER A 31 3.79 2.61 1.16
N THR A 32 2.71 2.99 1.84
CA THR A 32 1.89 4.16 1.46
C THR A 32 2.67 5.46 1.43
N GLY A 33 3.62 5.63 2.36
CA GLY A 33 4.49 6.80 2.37
C GLY A 33 5.41 6.88 1.14
N ASN A 34 5.97 5.75 0.70
CA ASN A 34 6.78 5.70 -0.52
C ASN A 34 5.92 5.85 -1.77
N LEU A 35 4.77 5.18 -1.81
CA LEU A 35 3.80 5.25 -2.91
C LEU A 35 3.37 6.69 -3.17
N LEU A 36 2.95 7.41 -2.12
CA LEU A 36 2.57 8.82 -2.21
C LEU A 36 3.73 9.68 -2.75
N ARG A 37 4.93 9.55 -2.18
CA ARG A 37 6.10 10.31 -2.63
C ARG A 37 6.45 10.01 -4.10
N GLN A 38 6.34 8.76 -4.52
CA GLN A 38 6.62 8.34 -5.88
C GLN A 38 5.59 8.89 -6.86
N GLU A 39 4.30 8.74 -6.59
CA GLU A 39 3.23 9.26 -7.44
C GLU A 39 3.31 10.80 -7.58
N ILE A 40 3.67 11.51 -6.50
CA ILE A 40 3.94 12.95 -6.52
C ILE A 40 5.16 13.29 -7.39
N HIS A 41 6.27 12.57 -7.20
CA HIS A 41 7.49 12.76 -7.96
C HIS A 41 7.26 12.54 -9.47
N ASP A 42 6.51 11.49 -9.80
CA ASP A 42 6.19 11.08 -11.17
C ASP A 42 5.07 11.95 -11.78
N LYS A 43 4.51 12.88 -11.00
CA LYS A 43 3.46 13.84 -11.41
C LYS A 43 2.24 13.15 -12.01
N THR A 44 1.86 12.00 -11.46
CA THR A 44 0.64 11.30 -11.88
C THR A 44 -0.60 12.11 -11.48
N PRO A 45 -1.76 11.91 -12.12
CA PRO A 45 -2.98 12.62 -11.72
C PRO A 45 -3.30 12.48 -10.23
N LEU A 46 -3.23 11.26 -9.69
CA LEU A 46 -3.42 10.99 -8.26
C LEU A 46 -2.32 11.60 -7.40
N GLY A 47 -1.06 11.58 -7.87
CA GLY A 47 0.05 12.22 -7.18
C GLY A 47 -0.12 13.73 -7.05
N LEU A 48 -0.55 14.41 -8.12
CA LEU A 48 -0.84 15.84 -8.12
C LEU A 48 -2.02 16.18 -7.20
N GLU A 49 -3.06 15.35 -7.18
CA GLU A 49 -4.17 15.48 -6.25
C GLU A 49 -3.72 15.32 -4.80
N ALA A 50 -2.97 14.26 -4.47
CA ALA A 50 -2.42 14.03 -3.15
C ALA A 50 -1.52 15.20 -2.69
N LYS A 51 -0.67 15.70 -3.59
CA LYS A 51 0.18 16.88 -3.34
C LYS A 51 -0.64 18.10 -2.91
N ASN A 52 -1.79 18.35 -3.55
CA ASN A 52 -2.64 19.49 -3.19
C ASN A 52 -3.19 19.41 -1.77
N PHE A 53 -3.51 18.21 -1.27
CA PHE A 53 -3.93 18.02 0.12
C PHE A 53 -2.75 18.18 1.08
N MET A 54 -1.60 17.56 0.76
CA MET A 54 -0.39 17.60 1.58
C MET A 54 0.16 19.02 1.73
N ASP A 55 0.20 19.81 0.65
CA ASP A 55 0.68 21.20 0.66
C ASP A 55 -0.21 22.10 1.55
N LYS A 56 -1.48 21.71 1.78
CA LYS A 56 -2.41 22.38 2.70
C LYS A 56 -2.34 21.86 4.14
N GLY A 57 -1.44 20.91 4.43
CA GLY A 57 -1.39 20.22 5.72
C GLY A 57 -2.60 19.32 5.99
N GLN A 58 -3.36 18.96 4.95
CA GLN A 58 -4.51 18.08 5.04
C GLN A 58 -4.10 16.63 4.85
N LEU A 59 -4.87 15.71 5.42
CA LEU A 59 -4.71 14.29 5.15
C LEU A 59 -5.17 13.98 3.72
N VAL A 60 -4.44 13.10 3.05
CA VAL A 60 -4.82 12.59 1.73
C VAL A 60 -6.04 11.68 1.90
N PRO A 61 -7.13 11.85 1.12
CA PRO A 61 -8.31 11.01 1.22
C PRO A 61 -8.01 9.53 0.94
N ASP A 62 -8.77 8.65 1.60
CA ASP A 62 -8.60 7.20 1.48
C ASP A 62 -8.81 6.71 0.03
N GLU A 63 -9.75 7.31 -0.71
CA GLU A 63 -10.00 6.92 -2.11
C GLU A 63 -8.79 7.19 -3.01
N VAL A 64 -8.06 8.29 -2.76
CA VAL A 64 -6.85 8.64 -3.51
C VAL A 64 -5.76 7.60 -3.26
N VAL A 65 -5.57 7.19 -2.00
CA VAL A 65 -4.59 6.16 -1.63
C VAL A 65 -4.96 4.80 -2.25
N ILE A 66 -6.25 4.43 -2.21
CA ILE A 66 -6.76 3.20 -2.84
C ILE A 66 -6.53 3.23 -4.36
N GLY A 67 -6.78 4.35 -5.03
CA GLY A 67 -6.51 4.49 -6.47
C GLY A 67 -5.01 4.34 -6.81
N MET A 68 -4.12 4.81 -5.94
CA MET A 68 -2.67 4.61 -6.11
C MET A 68 -2.27 3.14 -5.93
N ILE A 69 -2.89 2.45 -4.96
CA ILE A 69 -2.69 1.01 -4.75
C ILE A 69 -3.17 0.22 -5.97
N ASP A 70 -4.34 0.55 -6.49
CA ASP A 70 -4.90 -0.04 -7.71
C ASP A 70 -3.95 0.12 -8.90
N SER A 71 -3.50 1.35 -9.13
CA SER A 71 -2.50 1.65 -10.17
C SER A 71 -1.20 0.86 -9.99
N CYS A 72 -0.77 0.64 -8.75
CA CYS A 72 0.42 -0.17 -8.45
C CYS A 72 0.22 -1.65 -8.76
N LEU A 73 -0.95 -2.21 -8.43
CA LEU A 73 -1.35 -3.58 -8.77
C LEU A 73 -1.35 -3.78 -10.29
N GLU A 74 -1.94 -2.84 -11.04
CA GLU A 74 -2.02 -2.90 -12.50
C GLU A 74 -0.65 -2.79 -13.20
N LYS A 75 0.28 -2.01 -12.63
CA LYS A 75 1.67 -1.93 -13.12
C LYS A 75 2.43 -3.25 -12.95
N HIS A 76 1.97 -4.17 -12.11
CA HIS A 76 2.68 -5.42 -11.79
C HIS A 76 1.78 -6.67 -11.89
N PRO A 77 1.23 -6.98 -13.08
CA PRO A 77 0.27 -8.06 -13.26
C PRO A 77 0.88 -9.46 -13.04
N GLN A 78 2.20 -9.59 -13.16
CA GLN A 78 2.93 -10.85 -12.95
C GLN A 78 3.58 -10.94 -11.55
N SER A 79 3.24 -10.02 -10.64
CA SER A 79 3.77 -10.05 -9.27
C SER A 79 3.38 -11.34 -8.56
N LYS A 80 4.31 -11.89 -7.78
CA LYS A 80 4.02 -12.99 -6.85
C LYS A 80 3.05 -12.55 -5.75
N GLY A 81 3.01 -11.27 -5.43
CA GLY A 81 2.26 -10.74 -4.31
C GLY A 81 2.77 -9.39 -3.81
N PHE A 82 2.05 -8.83 -2.84
CA PHE A 82 2.35 -7.52 -2.27
C PHE A 82 2.50 -7.60 -0.75
N LEU A 83 3.45 -6.85 -0.21
CA LEU A 83 3.55 -6.58 1.22
C LEU A 83 3.05 -5.16 1.47
N PHE A 84 1.90 -5.05 2.12
CA PHE A 84 1.30 -3.79 2.55
C PHE A 84 1.91 -3.38 3.89
N ASP A 85 2.67 -2.29 3.87
CA ASP A 85 3.35 -1.75 5.05
C ASP A 85 2.69 -0.44 5.49
N GLY A 86 2.01 -0.51 6.64
CA GLY A 86 1.37 0.66 7.25
C GLY A 86 0.04 1.05 6.59
N PHE A 87 -0.59 0.11 5.89
CA PHE A 87 -1.95 0.20 5.35
C PHE A 87 -2.60 -1.19 5.40
N PRO A 88 -3.90 -1.29 5.72
CA PRO A 88 -4.81 -0.23 6.16
C PRO A 88 -4.50 0.25 7.59
N ARG A 89 -4.98 1.45 7.95
CA ARG A 89 -4.91 2.06 9.28
C ARG A 89 -6.28 2.31 9.92
N THR A 90 -7.35 2.26 9.12
CA THR A 90 -8.74 2.43 9.57
C THR A 90 -9.59 1.28 9.04
N SER A 91 -10.73 1.01 9.66
CA SER A 91 -11.69 0.00 9.15
C SER A 91 -12.19 0.35 7.75
N ALA A 92 -12.42 1.63 7.46
CA ALA A 92 -12.83 2.08 6.13
C ALA A 92 -11.78 1.77 5.06
N GLN A 93 -10.49 1.95 5.37
CA GLN A 93 -9.40 1.57 4.47
C GLN A 93 -9.32 0.06 4.26
N ALA A 94 -9.57 -0.73 5.30
CA ALA A 94 -9.59 -2.19 5.19
C ALA A 94 -10.72 -2.66 4.27
N GLU A 95 -11.94 -2.15 4.47
CA GLU A 95 -13.10 -2.46 3.61
C GLU A 95 -12.87 -2.03 2.15
N ALA A 96 -12.22 -0.88 1.93
CA ALA A 96 -11.89 -0.42 0.59
C ALA A 96 -10.82 -1.30 -0.08
N LEU A 97 -9.82 -1.75 0.68
CA LEU A 97 -8.81 -2.68 0.19
C LEU A 97 -9.41 -4.04 -0.17
N ASP A 98 -10.28 -4.58 0.67
CA ASP A 98 -10.96 -5.85 0.42
C ASP A 98 -11.76 -5.80 -0.89
N LYS A 99 -12.56 -4.74 -1.09
CA LYS A 99 -13.31 -4.51 -2.34
C LYS A 99 -12.38 -4.43 -3.54
N LEU A 100 -11.26 -3.72 -3.44
CA LEU A 100 -10.29 -3.61 -4.52
C LEU A 100 -9.69 -4.97 -4.88
N LEU A 101 -9.26 -5.74 -3.88
CA LEU A 101 -8.64 -7.05 -4.11
C LEU A 101 -9.64 -8.06 -4.67
N GLU A 102 -10.89 -8.03 -4.20
CA GLU A 102 -11.98 -8.84 -4.75
C GLU A 102 -12.20 -8.55 -6.24
N LEU A 103 -12.22 -7.27 -6.65
CA LEU A 103 -12.28 -6.88 -8.07
C LEU A 103 -11.09 -7.39 -8.89
N LYS A 104 -9.91 -7.55 -8.28
CA LYS A 104 -8.72 -8.12 -8.92
C LYS A 104 -8.66 -9.66 -8.80
N GLY A 105 -9.69 -10.31 -8.25
CA GLY A 105 -9.74 -11.76 -8.07
C GLY A 105 -8.69 -12.29 -7.10
N THR A 106 -8.34 -11.51 -6.08
CA THR A 106 -7.37 -11.87 -5.04
C THR A 106 -7.85 -11.40 -3.67
N GLU A 107 -7.10 -11.70 -2.61
CA GLU A 107 -7.47 -11.40 -1.23
C GLU A 107 -6.21 -11.19 -0.38
N ILE A 108 -6.38 -10.73 0.86
CA ILE A 108 -5.32 -10.73 1.86
C ILE A 108 -5.12 -12.16 2.38
N GLY A 109 -3.92 -12.71 2.19
CA GLY A 109 -3.58 -14.05 2.66
C GLY A 109 -3.25 -14.10 4.16
N ILE A 110 -2.59 -13.06 4.68
CA ILE A 110 -2.27 -12.97 6.11
C ILE A 110 -2.02 -11.54 6.56
N MET A 111 -2.42 -11.24 7.80
CA MET A 111 -1.97 -10.07 8.55
C MET A 111 -1.01 -10.53 9.65
N LEU A 112 0.20 -9.98 9.66
CA LEU A 112 1.17 -10.19 10.72
C LEU A 112 1.28 -8.93 11.57
N ALA A 113 1.15 -9.09 12.89
CA ALA A 113 1.36 -8.04 13.87
C ALA A 113 2.68 -8.27 14.61
N MET A 114 3.45 -7.19 14.77
CA MET A 114 4.74 -7.16 15.47
C MET A 114 4.75 -6.18 16.64
#